data_AF-A0A930RT17-F1
#
_entry.id   AF-A0A930RT17-F1
#
_cell.length_a   1.000
_cell.length_b   1.000
_cell.length_c   1.000
_cell.angle_alpha   90.00
_cell.angle_beta   90.00
_cell.angle_gamma   90.00
#
_symmetry.space_group_name_H-M   'P 1'
#
loop_
_entity.id
_entity.type
_entity.pdbx_description
1 polymer ?
#
loop_
_entity_poly.entity_id
_entity_poly.type
_entity_poly.pdbx_seq_one_letter_code
_entity_poly.pdbx_strand_id
1 'polypeptide(L)'
;WLVREETVGPADYGNSLLSRVANRKIDIKPFTELYKKNNTTQVANFVISNNSKNKEKAMEVLNLLNTDPELLNGLVYGPEGKNWEKVPGKENRVKVLDGYNGNTHMSGWNTGNNWILYINENVTDEQIAQSKKDLETAKESPALGFIFNTDKVKSEITALTNTLNQFAGAINTGTVDPEVEVPKMLEKLKSEGAYQKVLDEMQKQYDEFLASKK
;
A
#
# COMPACT_ATOMS: atom_id res chain seq x y z
N TRP A 1 19.65 -14.66 4.27
CA TRP A 1 18.22 -14.97 4.24
C TRP A 1 17.71 -14.78 2.82
N LEU A 2 17.13 -15.83 2.21
CA LEU A 2 16.65 -15.83 0.80
C LEU A 2 15.14 -15.52 0.69
N VAL A 3 14.50 -15.14 1.80
CA VAL A 3 13.08 -14.84 1.87
C VAL A 3 12.94 -13.37 2.28
N ARG A 4 12.09 -12.63 1.57
CA ARG A 4 11.72 -11.25 1.85
C ARG A 4 10.19 -11.17 1.93
N GLU A 5 9.69 -10.37 2.86
CA GLU A 5 8.28 -9.98 2.89
C GLU A 5 8.04 -8.90 1.84
N GLU A 6 7.04 -9.10 0.99
CA GLU A 6 6.64 -8.15 -0.05
C GLU A 6 5.13 -7.94 0.02
N THR A 7 4.71 -6.70 -0.25
CA THR A 7 3.29 -6.40 -0.48
C THR A 7 3.00 -6.54 -1.97
N VAL A 8 1.98 -7.31 -2.30
CA VAL A 8 1.56 -7.57 -3.69
C VAL A 8 0.12 -7.16 -3.83
N GLY A 9 -0.14 -6.27 -4.79
CA GLY A 9 -1.47 -5.79 -5.11
C GLY A 9 -2.21 -6.73 -6.07
N PRO A 10 -3.55 -6.65 -6.13
CA PRO A 10 -4.35 -7.45 -7.06
C PRO A 10 -4.02 -7.15 -8.53
N ALA A 11 -3.55 -5.94 -8.84
CA ALA A 11 -3.14 -5.55 -10.20
C ALA A 11 -1.71 -5.98 -10.58
N ASP A 12 -0.97 -6.64 -9.68
CA ASP A 12 0.36 -7.19 -9.98
C ASP A 12 0.28 -8.56 -10.67
N TYR A 13 -0.92 -9.15 -10.72
CA TYR A 13 -1.24 -10.42 -11.35
C TYR A 13 -0.28 -11.55 -10.91
N GLY A 14 -0.25 -11.80 -9.60
CA GLY A 14 0.64 -12.78 -8.98
C GLY A 14 2.09 -12.31 -8.95
N ASN A 15 3.01 -13.11 -9.49
CA ASN A 15 4.44 -12.81 -9.52
C ASN A 15 4.90 -12.11 -10.80
N SER A 16 3.98 -11.75 -11.70
CA SER A 16 4.33 -11.28 -13.04
C SER A 16 5.15 -9.98 -13.01
N LEU A 17 4.70 -8.99 -12.21
CA LEU A 17 5.36 -7.70 -12.08
C LEU A 17 6.74 -7.84 -11.41
N LEU A 18 6.79 -8.52 -10.27
CA LEU A 18 8.04 -8.68 -9.52
C LEU A 18 9.08 -9.49 -10.30
N SER A 19 8.67 -10.55 -11.00
CA SER A 19 9.59 -11.32 -11.83
C SER A 19 10.14 -10.48 -12.99
N ARG A 20 9.30 -9.63 -13.59
CA ARG A 20 9.71 -8.69 -14.65
C ARG A 20 10.71 -7.66 -14.14
N VAL A 21 10.40 -6.98 -13.04
CA VAL A 21 11.26 -5.92 -12.48
C VAL A 21 12.57 -6.50 -11.94
N ALA A 22 12.53 -7.66 -11.30
CA ALA A 22 13.72 -8.32 -10.76
C ALA A 22 14.56 -9.03 -11.84
N ASN A 23 14.06 -9.15 -13.08
CA ASN A 23 14.65 -9.90 -14.18
C ASN A 23 15.11 -11.32 -13.78
N ARG A 24 14.31 -11.99 -12.95
CA ARG A 24 14.54 -13.35 -12.47
C ARG A 24 13.23 -13.95 -11.97
N LYS A 25 13.15 -15.28 -11.89
CA LYS A 25 11.97 -15.94 -11.34
C LYS A 25 11.79 -15.56 -9.87
N ILE A 26 10.64 -15.00 -9.53
CA ILE A 26 10.19 -14.76 -8.17
C ILE A 26 8.96 -15.64 -7.94
N ASP A 27 8.96 -16.47 -6.89
CA ASP A 27 7.78 -17.21 -6.47
C ASP A 27 7.23 -16.57 -5.20
N ILE A 28 5.93 -16.26 -5.19
CA ILE A 28 5.26 -15.62 -4.06
C ILE A 28 4.35 -16.63 -3.39
N LYS A 29 4.42 -16.71 -2.07
CA LYS A 29 3.53 -17.54 -1.26
C LYS A 29 2.83 -16.66 -0.23
N PRO A 30 1.49 -16.67 -0.17
CA PRO A 30 0.78 -15.98 0.90
C PRO A 30 1.11 -16.69 2.22
N PHE A 31 1.46 -15.90 3.23
CA PHE A 31 1.64 -16.38 4.60
C PHE A 31 0.49 -15.91 5.53
N THR A 32 -0.46 -15.14 4.99
CA THR A 32 -1.72 -14.74 5.66
C THR A 32 -2.91 -14.91 4.71
N GLU A 33 -4.14 -14.92 5.25
CA GLU A 33 -5.33 -14.74 4.41
C GLU A 33 -5.39 -13.32 3.81
N LEU A 34 -6.19 -13.16 2.75
CA LEU A 34 -6.42 -11.88 2.11
C LEU A 34 -7.44 -11.06 2.90
N TYR A 35 -7.01 -9.89 3.39
CA TYR A 35 -7.85 -8.96 4.14
C TYR A 35 -7.81 -7.56 3.54
N LYS A 36 -8.99 -6.94 3.40
CA LYS A 36 -9.14 -5.50 3.22
C LYS A 36 -9.04 -4.85 4.61
N LYS A 37 -8.00 -4.03 4.82
CA LYS A 37 -7.70 -3.34 6.09
C LYS A 37 -7.30 -1.88 5.84
N ASN A 38 -7.35 -1.03 6.86
CA ASN A 38 -7.01 0.39 6.71
C ASN A 38 -5.63 0.62 6.07
N ASN A 39 -4.61 -0.13 6.48
CA ASN A 39 -3.28 0.02 5.89
C ASN A 39 -3.26 -0.28 4.38
N THR A 40 -4.08 -1.24 3.91
CA THR A 40 -4.17 -1.54 2.48
C THR A 40 -4.96 -0.48 1.70
N THR A 41 -5.87 0.25 2.34
CA THR A 41 -6.61 1.35 1.70
C THR A 41 -5.89 2.69 1.74
N GLN A 42 -4.84 2.82 2.56
CA GLN A 42 -4.11 4.07 2.80
C GLN A 42 -2.68 4.07 2.21
N VAL A 43 -2.29 3.00 1.51
CA VAL A 43 -0.91 2.78 1.06
C VAL A 43 -0.38 3.88 0.13
N ALA A 44 -1.24 4.49 -0.68
CA ALA A 44 -0.87 5.53 -1.63
C ALA A 44 -1.93 6.63 -1.67
N ASN A 45 -1.85 7.56 -0.72
CA ASN A 45 -2.75 8.71 -0.65
C ASN A 45 -2.08 9.97 -1.21
N PHE A 46 -2.68 10.55 -2.24
CA PHE A 46 -2.36 11.92 -2.64
C PHE A 46 -3.11 12.90 -1.75
N VAL A 47 -2.43 13.97 -1.31
CA VAL A 47 -3.01 15.04 -0.51
C VAL A 47 -2.76 16.39 -1.18
N ILE A 48 -3.76 17.27 -1.11
CA ILE A 48 -3.61 18.67 -1.56
C ILE A 48 -3.29 19.50 -0.33
N SER A 49 -2.16 20.21 -0.38
CA SER A 49 -1.77 21.15 0.68
C SER A 49 -2.91 22.13 0.97
N ASN A 50 -3.22 22.31 2.26
CA ASN A 50 -4.24 23.27 2.69
C ASN A 50 -3.94 24.70 2.21
N ASN A 51 -2.66 25.03 2.00
CA ASN A 51 -2.20 26.34 1.57
C ASN A 51 -2.00 26.47 0.05
N SER A 52 -2.30 25.41 -0.72
CA SER A 52 -2.19 25.45 -2.19
C SER A 52 -3.02 26.59 -2.77
N LYS A 53 -2.44 27.30 -3.73
CA LYS A 53 -3.11 28.37 -4.50
C LYS A 53 -3.84 27.84 -5.74
N ASN A 54 -3.78 26.53 -5.99
CA ASN A 54 -4.35 25.87 -7.17
C ASN A 54 -5.03 24.55 -6.77
N LYS A 55 -5.96 24.59 -5.81
CA LYS A 55 -6.59 23.36 -5.29
C LYS A 55 -7.44 22.66 -6.35
N GLU A 56 -8.17 23.43 -7.14
CA GLU A 56 -9.04 22.98 -8.22
C GLU A 56 -8.21 22.27 -9.30
N LYS A 57 -7.18 22.95 -9.83
CA LYS A 57 -6.28 22.37 -10.85
C LYS A 57 -5.49 21.15 -10.33
N ALA A 58 -5.08 21.17 -9.07
CA ALA A 58 -4.43 20.00 -8.46
C ALA A 58 -5.38 18.80 -8.46
N MET A 59 -6.67 19.02 -8.14
CA MET A 59 -7.68 17.96 -8.22
C MET A 59 -7.96 17.52 -9.66
N GLU A 60 -7.97 18.43 -10.63
CA GLU A 60 -8.11 18.07 -12.05
C GLU A 60 -6.98 17.14 -12.50
N VAL A 61 -5.73 17.41 -12.13
CA VAL A 61 -4.59 16.52 -12.43
C VAL A 61 -4.75 15.17 -11.74
N LEU A 62 -5.12 15.14 -10.45
CA LEU A 62 -5.36 13.89 -9.73
C LEU A 62 -6.50 13.08 -10.37
N ASN A 63 -7.55 13.75 -10.85
CA ASN A 63 -8.64 13.11 -11.58
C ASN A 63 -8.10 12.48 -12.88
N LEU A 64 -7.37 13.23 -13.69
CA LEU A 64 -6.78 12.71 -14.94
C LEU A 64 -5.87 11.50 -14.69
N LEU A 65 -5.01 11.53 -13.67
CA LEU A 65 -4.17 10.40 -13.29
C LEU A 65 -4.97 9.12 -12.97
N ASN A 66 -6.24 9.25 -12.58
CA ASN A 66 -7.10 8.13 -12.18
C ASN A 66 -8.18 7.77 -13.22
N THR A 67 -8.34 8.55 -14.28
CA THR A 67 -9.39 8.35 -15.29
C THR A 67 -8.88 8.28 -16.73
N ASP A 68 -7.72 8.84 -17.03
CA ASP A 68 -7.15 8.87 -18.38
C ASP A 68 -6.11 7.74 -18.57
N PRO A 69 -6.42 6.69 -19.35
CA PRO A 69 -5.50 5.58 -19.56
C PRO A 69 -4.27 5.98 -20.36
N GLU A 70 -4.35 6.93 -21.29
CA GLU A 70 -3.19 7.33 -22.09
C GLU A 70 -2.16 8.02 -21.20
N LEU A 71 -2.61 8.97 -20.38
CA LEU A 71 -1.75 9.65 -19.42
C LEU A 71 -1.13 8.68 -18.41
N LEU A 72 -1.95 7.83 -17.77
CA LEU A 72 -1.45 6.94 -16.72
C LEU A 72 -0.46 5.91 -17.28
N ASN A 73 -0.76 5.29 -18.42
CA ASN A 73 0.15 4.33 -19.03
C ASN A 73 1.44 5.00 -19.54
N GLY A 74 1.38 6.23 -20.05
CA GLY A 74 2.57 7.00 -20.41
C GLY A 74 3.52 7.23 -19.22
N LEU A 75 2.98 7.41 -18.01
CA LEU A 75 3.79 7.55 -16.79
C LEU A 75 4.29 6.19 -16.26
N VAL A 76 3.42 5.18 -16.20
CA VAL A 76 3.69 3.89 -15.54
C VAL A 76 4.47 2.91 -16.41
N TYR A 77 4.30 2.96 -17.73
CA TYR A 77 5.12 2.20 -18.67
C TYR A 77 6.24 3.04 -19.29
N GLY A 78 6.11 4.36 -19.33
CA GLY A 78 7.06 5.26 -19.99
C GLY A 78 6.70 5.51 -21.46
N PRO A 79 7.65 6.01 -22.28
CA PRO A 79 7.36 6.41 -23.67
C PRO A 79 6.98 5.22 -24.57
N GLU A 80 5.83 5.32 -25.25
CA GLU A 80 5.40 4.35 -26.27
C GLU A 80 6.43 4.27 -27.42
N GLY A 81 6.65 3.07 -27.96
CA GLY A 81 7.66 2.78 -28.99
C GLY A 81 9.11 2.70 -28.50
N LYS A 82 9.40 3.13 -27.25
CA LYS A 82 10.71 2.95 -26.61
C LYS A 82 10.66 1.97 -25.45
N ASN A 83 9.68 2.14 -24.58
CA ASN A 83 9.51 1.32 -23.39
C ASN A 83 8.44 0.25 -23.57
N TRP A 84 7.44 0.48 -24.42
CA TRP A 84 6.36 -0.47 -24.63
C TRP A 84 5.67 -0.24 -25.96
N GLU A 85 4.96 -1.25 -26.45
CA GLU A 85 4.03 -1.13 -27.58
C GLU A 85 2.79 -2.00 -27.36
N LYS A 86 1.68 -1.66 -28.03
CA LYS A 86 0.44 -2.45 -28.00
C LYS A 86 0.64 -3.79 -28.70
N VAL A 87 0.01 -4.83 -28.18
CA VAL A 87 -0.03 -6.14 -28.85
C VAL A 87 -1.10 -6.10 -29.94
N PRO A 88 -0.76 -6.33 -31.22
CA PRO A 88 -1.74 -6.28 -32.31
C PRO A 88 -2.89 -7.28 -32.09
N GLY A 89 -4.13 -6.80 -32.29
CA GLY A 89 -5.34 -7.63 -32.17
C GLY A 89 -5.74 -8.00 -30.74
N LYS A 90 -5.04 -7.49 -29.71
CA LYS A 90 -5.41 -7.68 -28.31
C LYS A 90 -5.68 -6.34 -27.63
N GLU A 91 -6.94 -6.13 -27.26
CA GLU A 91 -7.35 -4.94 -26.52
C GLU A 91 -6.69 -4.89 -25.14
N ASN A 92 -6.22 -3.71 -24.73
CA ASN A 92 -5.57 -3.47 -23.43
C ASN A 92 -4.37 -4.36 -23.11
N ARG A 93 -3.71 -4.93 -24.12
CA ARG A 93 -2.47 -5.71 -23.97
C ARG A 93 -1.29 -4.96 -24.55
N VAL A 94 -0.21 -4.93 -23.78
CA VAL A 94 1.07 -4.32 -24.18
C VAL A 94 2.21 -5.28 -23.95
N LYS A 95 3.32 -5.06 -24.65
CA LYS A 95 4.60 -5.68 -24.31
C LYS A 95 5.62 -4.60 -24.01
N VAL A 96 6.50 -4.88 -23.06
CA VAL A 96 7.63 -4.01 -22.74
C VAL A 96 8.75 -4.20 -23.77
N LEU A 97 9.48 -3.14 -24.04
CA LEU A 97 10.61 -3.06 -24.96
C LEU A 97 11.91 -2.76 -24.18
N ASP A 98 13.05 -2.76 -24.85
CA ASP A 98 14.39 -2.58 -24.25
C ASP A 98 14.54 -1.30 -23.42
N GLY A 99 13.76 -0.25 -23.71
CA GLY A 99 13.76 0.99 -22.95
C GLY A 99 13.15 0.87 -21.55
N TYR A 100 12.34 -0.16 -21.28
CA TYR A 100 11.69 -0.35 -19.97
C TYR A 100 12.67 -0.92 -18.95
N ASN A 101 13.06 -0.10 -17.98
CA ASN A 101 13.90 -0.48 -16.85
C ASN A 101 13.52 0.31 -15.60
N GLY A 102 14.09 -0.04 -14.44
CA GLY A 102 13.68 0.52 -13.15
C GLY A 102 13.76 2.05 -13.01
N ASN A 103 14.43 2.76 -13.93
CA ASN A 103 14.58 4.22 -13.90
C ASN A 103 13.86 4.96 -15.04
N THR A 104 13.16 4.25 -15.94
CA THR A 104 12.52 4.86 -17.13
C THR A 104 11.00 4.89 -17.05
N HIS A 105 10.42 4.57 -15.90
CA HIS A 105 8.97 4.57 -15.67
C HIS A 105 8.62 4.83 -14.20
N MET A 106 7.36 5.17 -13.92
CA MET A 106 6.81 5.28 -12.57
C MET A 106 6.20 3.96 -12.09
N SER A 107 5.95 3.84 -10.79
CA SER A 107 5.29 2.65 -10.22
C SER A 107 3.76 2.82 -10.23
N GLY A 108 3.02 1.83 -10.75
CA GLY A 108 1.55 1.91 -10.80
C GLY A 108 0.91 2.12 -9.43
N TRP A 109 1.36 1.38 -8.41
CA TRP A 109 0.79 1.37 -7.06
C TRP A 109 0.68 2.74 -6.37
N ASN A 110 1.52 3.72 -6.74
CA ASN A 110 1.53 5.07 -6.18
C ASN A 110 1.32 6.18 -7.21
N THR A 111 0.88 5.87 -8.43
CA THR A 111 0.69 6.87 -9.49
C THR A 111 -0.79 7.15 -9.76
N GLY A 112 -1.63 6.11 -9.84
CA GLY A 112 -3.05 6.27 -10.19
C GLY A 112 -3.83 4.96 -10.16
N ASN A 113 -4.99 4.96 -10.80
CA ASN A 113 -5.91 3.83 -10.80
C ASN A 113 -5.37 2.66 -11.64
N ASN A 114 -4.90 1.60 -10.98
CA ASN A 114 -4.34 0.44 -11.70
C ASN A 114 -5.35 -0.27 -12.63
N TRP A 115 -6.66 -0.05 -12.48
CA TRP A 115 -7.68 -0.68 -13.35
C TRP A 115 -7.74 -0.12 -14.77
N ILE A 116 -7.11 1.04 -15.02
CA ILE A 116 -6.99 1.62 -16.37
C ILE A 116 -5.60 1.40 -16.98
N LEU A 117 -4.71 0.67 -16.28
CA LEU A 117 -3.43 0.26 -16.84
C LEU A 117 -3.62 -0.86 -17.85
N TYR A 118 -2.82 -0.81 -18.92
CA TYR A 118 -2.72 -1.93 -19.84
C TYR A 118 -2.06 -3.13 -19.17
N ILE A 119 -2.48 -4.32 -19.58
CA ILE A 119 -2.00 -5.58 -19.04
C ILE A 119 -0.84 -6.08 -19.90
N ASN A 120 0.29 -6.35 -19.26
CA ASN A 120 1.46 -6.87 -19.97
C ASN A 120 1.20 -8.24 -20.62
N GLU A 121 1.85 -8.54 -21.74
CA GLU A 121 1.61 -9.76 -22.51
C GLU A 121 1.92 -11.04 -21.70
N ASN A 122 2.87 -10.97 -20.77
CA ASN A 122 3.27 -12.09 -19.91
C ASN A 122 2.25 -12.44 -18.80
N VAL A 123 1.20 -11.63 -18.63
CA VAL A 123 0.12 -11.95 -17.69
C VAL A 123 -0.82 -12.97 -18.32
N THR A 124 -1.05 -14.09 -17.64
CA THR A 124 -1.95 -15.15 -18.11
C THR A 124 -3.40 -14.86 -17.74
N ASP A 125 -4.34 -15.44 -18.48
CA ASP A 125 -5.77 -15.33 -18.18
C ASP A 125 -6.11 -15.94 -16.80
N GLU A 126 -5.34 -16.96 -16.38
CA GLU A 126 -5.44 -17.56 -15.04
C GLU A 126 -5.02 -16.57 -13.95
N GLN A 127 -3.95 -15.80 -14.16
CA GLN A 127 -3.54 -14.76 -13.21
C GLN A 127 -4.58 -13.63 -13.11
N ILE A 128 -5.22 -13.27 -14.23
CA ILE A 128 -6.32 -12.29 -14.24
C ILE A 128 -7.53 -12.84 -13.50
N ALA A 129 -7.91 -14.10 -13.75
CA ALA A 129 -9.03 -14.75 -13.08
C ALA A 129 -8.77 -14.90 -11.57
N GLN A 130 -7.55 -15.26 -11.19
CA GLN A 130 -7.15 -15.37 -9.79
C GLN A 130 -7.18 -14.01 -9.09
N SER A 131 -6.68 -12.94 -9.72
CA SER A 131 -6.77 -11.57 -9.20
C SER A 131 -8.23 -11.14 -8.93
N LYS A 132 -9.15 -11.43 -9.84
CA LYS A 132 -10.58 -11.17 -9.65
C LYS A 132 -11.14 -11.96 -8.46
N LYS A 133 -10.85 -13.25 -8.40
CA LYS A 133 -11.28 -14.12 -7.29
C LYS A 133 -10.72 -13.65 -5.95
N ASP A 134 -9.47 -13.22 -5.91
CA ASP A 134 -8.81 -12.71 -4.70
C ASP A 134 -9.51 -11.45 -4.18
N LEU A 135 -9.90 -10.54 -5.08
CA LEU A 135 -10.67 -9.34 -4.74
C LEU A 135 -12.07 -9.64 -4.23
N GLU A 136 -12.76 -10.58 -4.88
CA GLU A 136 -14.13 -11.01 -4.52
C GLU A 136 -14.16 -11.72 -3.16
N THR A 137 -13.13 -12.52 -2.86
CA THR A 137 -13.07 -13.36 -1.65
C THR A 137 -12.32 -12.73 -0.48
N ALA A 138 -11.62 -11.61 -0.68
CA ALA A 138 -10.92 -10.90 0.38
C ALA A 138 -11.89 -10.43 1.47
N LYS A 139 -11.66 -10.91 2.70
CA LYS A 139 -12.46 -10.56 3.87
C LYS A 139 -12.20 -9.12 4.27
N GLU A 140 -13.20 -8.44 4.80
CA GLU A 140 -13.01 -7.13 5.41
C GLU A 140 -12.61 -7.28 6.87
N SER A 141 -11.58 -6.56 7.30
CA SER A 141 -11.28 -6.44 8.72
C SER A 141 -12.48 -5.80 9.44
N PRO A 142 -12.88 -6.28 10.63
CA PRO A 142 -13.93 -5.62 11.41
C PRO A 142 -13.57 -4.15 11.72
N ALA A 143 -12.28 -3.84 11.80
CA ALA A 143 -11.74 -2.49 12.01
C ALA A 143 -11.56 -1.67 10.71
N LEU A 144 -11.88 -2.21 9.53
CA LEU A 144 -11.83 -1.44 8.28
C LEU A 144 -12.79 -0.25 8.37
N GLY A 145 -12.26 0.97 8.20
CA GLY A 145 -12.97 2.24 8.36
C GLY A 145 -12.83 2.89 9.74
N PHE A 146 -12.29 2.18 10.75
CA PHE A 146 -12.01 2.78 12.05
C PHE A 146 -10.79 3.70 11.95
N ILE A 147 -10.99 5.01 12.12
CA ILE A 147 -9.92 6.00 12.16
C ILE A 147 -9.90 6.61 13.55
N PHE A 148 -8.80 6.41 14.27
CA PHE A 148 -8.66 6.94 15.62
C PHE A 148 -8.58 8.47 15.61
N ASN A 149 -9.50 9.13 16.32
CA ASN A 149 -9.43 10.57 16.56
C ASN A 149 -8.49 10.85 17.72
N THR A 150 -7.38 11.52 17.40
CA THR A 150 -6.29 11.82 18.33
C THR A 150 -6.49 13.08 19.17
N ASP A 151 -7.54 13.87 18.92
CA ASP A 151 -7.69 15.24 19.46
C ASP A 151 -7.60 15.31 21.00
N LYS A 152 -8.16 14.30 21.69
CA LYS A 152 -8.17 14.26 23.16
C LYS A 152 -6.88 13.77 23.82
N VAL A 153 -5.99 13.15 23.05
CA VAL A 153 -4.77 12.47 23.58
C VAL A 153 -3.53 12.81 22.76
N LYS A 154 -3.53 13.98 22.11
CA LYS A 154 -2.51 14.39 21.14
C LYS A 154 -1.10 14.48 21.75
N SER A 155 -1.02 14.99 22.99
CA SER A 155 0.22 15.04 23.77
C SER A 155 0.75 13.65 24.12
N GLU A 156 -0.14 12.77 24.58
CA GLU A 156 0.17 11.40 24.97
C GLU A 156 0.66 10.58 23.75
N ILE A 157 0.02 10.73 22.59
CA ILE A 157 0.49 10.10 21.34
C ILE A 157 1.90 10.57 21.01
N THR A 158 2.18 11.88 21.10
CA THR A 158 3.51 12.42 20.83
C THR A 158 4.57 11.78 21.73
N ALA A 159 4.28 11.65 23.03
CA ALA A 159 5.16 11.00 23.99
C ALA A 159 5.41 9.52 23.64
N LEU A 160 4.35 8.77 23.32
CA LEU A 160 4.45 7.37 22.93
C LEU A 160 5.25 7.19 21.64
N THR A 161 5.04 8.04 20.62
CA THR A 161 5.80 8.01 19.36
C THR A 161 7.28 8.24 19.59
N ASN A 162 7.65 9.20 20.45
CA ASN A 162 9.05 9.46 20.78
C ASN A 162 9.73 8.26 21.45
N THR A 163 9.01 7.56 22.32
CA THR A 163 9.50 6.31 22.92
C THR A 163 9.62 5.21 21.87
N LEU A 164 8.59 4.97 21.06
CA LEU A 164 8.62 3.94 20.01
C LEU A 164 9.78 4.16 19.03
N ASN A 165 10.06 5.40 18.63
CA ASN A 165 11.16 5.72 17.71
C ASN A 165 12.55 5.33 18.22
N GLN A 166 12.73 5.19 19.55
CA GLN A 166 14.00 4.75 20.15
C GLN A 166 14.22 3.23 20.04
N PHE A 167 13.15 2.44 19.97
CA PHE A 167 13.21 0.97 20.06
C PHE A 167 12.80 0.26 18.77
N ALA A 168 11.78 0.79 18.07
CA ALA A 168 11.08 0.09 17.00
C ALA A 168 12.02 -0.29 15.84
N GLY A 169 12.99 0.55 15.49
CA GLY A 169 13.95 0.25 14.42
C GLY A 169 14.70 -1.06 14.67
N ALA A 170 15.39 -1.16 15.81
CA ALA A 170 16.21 -2.32 16.15
C ALA A 170 15.37 -3.59 16.38
N ILE A 171 14.20 -3.45 17.01
CA ILE A 171 13.28 -4.56 17.27
C ILE A 171 12.72 -5.09 15.94
N ASN A 172 12.18 -4.21 15.08
CA ASN A 172 11.50 -4.61 13.86
C ASN A 172 12.46 -5.18 12.80
N THR A 173 13.75 -4.83 12.85
CA THR A 173 14.77 -5.42 11.96
C THR A 173 15.42 -6.68 12.52
N GLY A 174 15.06 -7.10 13.74
CA GLY A 174 15.68 -8.24 14.42
C GLY A 174 17.15 -8.00 14.79
N THR A 175 17.56 -6.74 14.93
CA THR A 175 18.95 -6.38 15.29
C THR A 175 19.26 -6.65 16.76
N VAL A 176 18.23 -6.66 17.61
CA VAL A 176 18.32 -6.91 19.05
C VAL A 176 17.45 -8.09 19.45
N ASP A 177 17.72 -8.67 20.62
CA ASP A 177 16.91 -9.74 21.19
C ASP A 177 15.53 -9.20 21.62
N PRO A 178 14.42 -9.64 20.99
CA PRO A 178 13.10 -9.16 21.34
C PRO A 178 12.69 -9.53 22.78
N GLU A 179 13.19 -10.64 23.33
CA GLU A 179 12.88 -11.06 24.71
C GLU A 179 13.46 -10.10 25.76
N VAL A 180 14.45 -9.29 25.37
CA VAL A 180 15.08 -8.27 26.24
C VAL A 180 14.54 -6.88 25.95
N GLU A 181 14.48 -6.48 24.67
CA GLU A 181 14.18 -5.10 24.30
C GLU A 181 12.68 -4.79 24.23
N VAL A 182 11.82 -5.78 23.94
CA VAL A 182 10.35 -5.57 23.96
C VAL A 182 9.86 -5.27 25.39
N PRO A 183 10.24 -6.04 26.44
CA PRO A 183 9.85 -5.70 27.81
C PRO A 183 10.30 -4.31 28.26
N LYS A 184 11.55 -3.91 27.95
CA LYS A 184 12.06 -2.56 28.25
C LYS A 184 11.27 -1.46 27.55
N MET A 185 10.95 -1.65 26.28
CA MET A 185 10.11 -0.72 25.52
C MET A 185 8.73 -0.59 26.17
N LEU A 186 8.09 -1.71 26.53
CA LEU A 186 6.76 -1.71 27.16
C LEU A 186 6.77 -1.04 28.53
N GLU A 187 7.79 -1.26 29.35
CA GLU A 187 7.96 -0.57 30.64
C GLU A 187 8.02 0.95 30.43
N LYS A 188 8.83 1.40 29.47
CA LYS A 188 8.98 2.83 29.15
C LYS A 188 7.72 3.46 28.56
N LEU A 189 6.94 2.72 27.77
CA LEU A 189 5.65 3.20 27.27
C LEU A 189 4.65 3.40 28.41
N LYS A 190 4.67 2.51 29.41
CA LYS A 190 3.72 2.50 30.53
C LYS A 190 4.08 3.47 31.66
N SER A 191 5.35 3.87 31.79
CA SER A 191 5.86 4.62 32.96
C SER A 191 5.19 5.99 33.17
N GLU A 192 4.64 6.60 32.13
CA GLU A 192 4.09 7.97 32.18
C GLU A 192 2.54 8.00 32.11
N GLY A 193 1.86 6.85 32.14
CA GLY A 193 0.39 6.74 32.06
C GLY A 193 -0.23 7.13 30.70
N ALA A 194 0.55 7.75 29.81
CA ALA A 194 0.17 8.09 28.43
C ALA A 194 -0.34 6.86 27.66
N TYR A 195 0.30 5.70 27.86
CA TYR A 195 -0.11 4.45 27.23
C TYR A 195 -1.56 4.08 27.60
N GLN A 196 -1.90 4.08 28.89
CA GLN A 196 -3.23 3.68 29.33
C GLN A 196 -4.30 4.66 28.84
N LYS A 197 -4.03 5.97 28.93
CA LYS A 197 -4.96 7.00 28.42
C LYS A 197 -5.29 6.84 26.93
N VAL A 198 -4.27 6.60 26.10
CA VAL A 198 -4.44 6.41 24.66
C VAL A 198 -5.19 5.09 24.38
N LEU A 199 -4.85 4.02 25.12
CA LEU A 199 -5.52 2.73 25.00
C LEU A 199 -7.02 2.84 25.33
N ASP A 200 -7.36 3.50 26.43
CA ASP A 200 -8.75 3.65 26.88
C ASP A 200 -9.58 4.49 25.90
N GLU A 201 -9.04 5.62 25.40
CA GLU A 201 -9.75 6.44 24.41
C GLU A 201 -9.87 5.71 23.05
N MET A 202 -8.85 4.95 22.64
CA MET A 202 -8.92 4.14 21.42
C MET A 202 -9.97 3.04 21.54
N GLN A 203 -10.01 2.32 22.67
CA GLN A 203 -11.01 1.28 22.94
C GLN A 203 -12.42 1.87 22.92
N LYS A 204 -12.64 2.99 23.61
CA LYS A 204 -13.92 3.71 23.60
C LYS A 204 -14.38 4.04 22.18
N GLN A 205 -13.52 4.67 21.37
CA GLN A 205 -13.87 5.02 19.99
C GLN A 205 -14.11 3.78 19.12
N TYR A 206 -13.38 2.69 19.37
CA TYR A 206 -13.56 1.44 18.65
C TYR A 206 -14.89 0.77 19.00
N ASP A 207 -15.30 0.78 20.26
CA ASP A 207 -16.60 0.26 20.70
C ASP A 207 -17.76 1.09 20.11
N GLU A 208 -17.63 2.42 20.11
CA GLU A 208 -18.58 3.33 19.44
C GLU A 208 -18.67 3.04 17.93
N PHE A 209 -17.53 2.80 17.28
CA PHE A 209 -17.47 2.44 15.87
C PHE A 209 -18.15 1.10 15.58
N LEU A 210 -17.88 0.06 16.38
CA LEU A 210 -18.52 -1.25 16.21
C LEU A 210 -20.03 -1.17 16.43
N ALA A 211 -20.50 -0.38 17.40
CA ALA A 211 -21.93 -0.16 17.62
C ALA A 211 -22.62 0.59 16.46
N SER A 212 -21.86 1.39 15.70
CA SER A 212 -22.37 2.12 14.53
C SER A 212 -22.46 1.27 13.26
N LYS A 213 -21.68 0.18 13.17
CA LYS A 213 -21.73 -0.80 12.08
C LYS A 213 -22.94 -1.72 12.26
N LYS A 214 -24.08 -1.30 11.70
CA LYS A 214 -25.27 -2.16 11.53
C LYS A 214 -25.21 -2.95 10.24
#